data_AF-D5WNS1-F1
#
_entry.id   AF-D5WNS1-F1
#
_cell.length_a   1.000
_cell.length_b   1.000
_cell.length_c   1.000
_cell.angle_alpha   90.00
_cell.angle_beta   90.00
_cell.angle_gamma   90.00
#
_symmetry.space_group_name_H-M   'P 1'
#
loop_
_entity.id
_entity.type
_entity.pdbx_description
1 polymer ?
#
loop_
_entity_poly.entity_id
_entity_poly.type
_entity_poly.pdbx_seq_one_letter_code
_entity_poly.pdbx_strand_id
1 'polypeptide(L)'
;MLDRLLHIVPAVAPHRHRASAFEFDRASLDALCYSYNDGDFSYLAVGRDDWAPLAVAGFSLVSQPQCRTWLNENLRSRVWVGTDALESWHAENRPVFAKVGARPDRQFVSPMNLAMATDIREMDQVPFLEASEIAELFALAWQRARVASPFFFLANSAQYAALLDHHALRFASEANEHALERAIDWLATWFEARGLAVDRKRLLINLPGYRALFHRAPAPL
;
A
#
# COMPACT_ATOMS: atom_id res chain seq x y z
N MET A 1 -47.94 -24.24 10.30
CA MET A 1 -47.40 -23.61 11.53
C MET A 1 -46.11 -24.32 11.86
N LEU A 2 -44.90 -23.78 11.77
CA LEU A 2 -44.42 -22.40 11.73
C LEU A 2 -43.02 -22.44 11.09
N ASP A 3 -42.78 -21.55 10.13
CA ASP A 3 -41.47 -21.25 9.56
C ASP A 3 -40.45 -20.89 10.65
N ARG A 4 -39.32 -21.59 10.67
CA ARG A 4 -38.07 -21.07 11.24
C ARG A 4 -37.06 -21.00 10.11
N LEU A 5 -37.15 -19.92 9.35
CA LEU A 5 -36.07 -19.39 8.54
C LEU A 5 -34.87 -19.14 9.48
N LEU A 6 -33.98 -20.13 9.59
CA LEU A 6 -32.62 -19.90 10.02
C LEU A 6 -32.06 -18.87 9.05
N HIS A 7 -32.00 -17.61 9.48
CA HIS A 7 -31.15 -16.61 8.84
C HIS A 7 -29.73 -17.15 8.89
N ILE A 8 -29.31 -17.79 7.80
CA ILE A 8 -27.91 -18.03 7.49
C ILE A 8 -27.33 -16.64 7.30
N VAL A 9 -26.83 -16.04 8.39
CA VAL A 9 -25.94 -14.89 8.29
C VAL A 9 -24.72 -15.42 7.54
N PRO A 10 -24.44 -14.94 6.32
CA PRO A 10 -23.28 -15.42 5.59
C PRO A 10 -22.05 -15.18 6.47
N ALA A 11 -21.21 -16.22 6.64
CA ALA A 11 -19.97 -16.11 7.39
C ALA A 11 -19.17 -14.94 6.82
N VAL A 12 -19.11 -13.86 7.59
CA VAL A 12 -18.36 -12.66 7.21
C VAL A 12 -16.90 -13.07 7.22
N ALA A 13 -16.24 -13.00 6.07
CA ALA A 13 -14.82 -13.32 5.97
C ALA A 13 -14.02 -12.54 7.03
N PRO A 14 -12.99 -13.14 7.66
CA PRO A 14 -12.33 -12.57 8.84
C PRO A 14 -11.79 -11.14 8.64
N HIS A 15 -11.52 -10.73 7.39
CA HIS A 15 -11.07 -9.38 7.05
C HIS A 15 -12.17 -8.32 6.91
N ARG A 16 -13.44 -8.73 6.94
CA ARG A 16 -14.61 -7.87 6.81
C ARG A 16 -15.17 -7.41 8.15
N HIS A 17 -14.58 -7.83 9.26
CA HIS A 17 -15.04 -7.40 10.59
C HIS A 17 -14.69 -5.92 10.83
N ARG A 18 -15.71 -5.07 10.65
CA ARG A 18 -15.82 -3.70 11.18
C ARG A 18 -14.87 -2.63 10.59
N ALA A 19 -15.01 -2.35 9.29
CA ALA A 19 -14.49 -1.13 8.69
C ALA A 19 -14.89 0.15 9.48
N SER A 20 -16.09 0.14 10.09
CA SER A 20 -16.64 1.24 10.88
C SER A 20 -16.01 1.42 12.27
N ALA A 21 -15.14 0.51 12.72
CA ALA A 21 -14.51 0.57 14.04
C ALA A 21 -13.03 0.95 13.99
N PHE A 22 -12.45 1.13 12.81
CA PHE A 22 -11.04 1.51 12.69
C PHE A 22 -10.87 3.03 12.82
N GLU A 23 -10.18 3.46 13.88
CA GLU A 23 -9.91 4.87 14.18
C GLU A 23 -8.70 5.39 13.41
N PHE A 24 -8.92 5.80 12.14
CA PHE A 24 -7.84 6.29 11.27
C PHE A 24 -7.07 7.49 11.82
N ASP A 25 -7.69 8.31 12.67
CA ASP A 25 -7.03 9.51 13.22
C ASP A 25 -6.00 9.17 14.31
N ARG A 26 -6.04 7.96 14.87
CA ARG A 26 -5.03 7.43 15.81
C ARG A 26 -3.98 6.57 15.12
N ALA A 27 -4.18 6.25 13.85
CA ALA A 27 -3.36 5.29 13.15
C ALA A 27 -2.08 5.91 12.61
N SER A 28 -0.97 5.22 12.83
CA SER A 28 0.29 5.45 12.14
C SER A 28 0.22 4.81 10.75
N LEU A 29 0.88 5.45 9.78
CA LEU A 29 0.93 5.02 8.38
C LEU A 29 2.34 4.58 8.02
N ASP A 30 2.48 3.39 7.44
CA ASP A 30 3.76 2.85 6.96
C ASP A 30 3.84 2.75 5.42
N ALA A 31 3.08 3.60 4.73
CA ALA A 31 2.81 3.67 3.29
C ALA A 31 1.91 2.57 2.70
N LEU A 32 1.75 1.42 3.36
CA LEU A 32 0.96 0.30 2.84
C LEU A 32 -0.16 -0.13 3.80
N CYS A 33 0.01 0.07 5.09
CA CYS A 33 -1.01 -0.16 6.10
C CYS A 33 -1.10 0.96 7.12
N TYR A 34 -2.23 0.98 7.82
CA TYR A 34 -2.51 1.80 8.98
C TYR A 34 -2.53 0.90 10.19
N SER A 35 -1.91 1.33 11.28
CA SER A 35 -1.99 0.59 12.52
C SER A 35 -2.04 1.51 13.75
N TYR A 36 -2.75 1.05 14.78
CA TYR A 36 -2.68 1.62 16.12
C TYR A 36 -2.87 0.52 17.16
N ASN A 37 -2.47 0.81 18.38
CA ASN A 37 -2.67 -0.04 19.53
C ASN A 37 -3.46 0.74 20.60
N ASP A 38 -4.46 0.10 21.22
CA ASP A 38 -5.28 0.70 22.29
C ASP A 38 -4.91 0.22 23.70
N GLY A 39 -3.83 -0.57 23.83
CA GLY A 39 -3.37 -1.24 25.04
C GLY A 39 -3.70 -2.73 25.04
N ASP A 40 -4.91 -3.09 24.58
CA ASP A 40 -5.40 -4.47 24.62
C ASP A 40 -5.29 -5.15 23.25
N PHE A 41 -5.40 -4.37 22.17
CA PHE A 41 -5.44 -4.85 20.80
C PHE A 41 -4.60 -3.98 19.87
N SER A 42 -4.00 -4.64 18.89
CA SER A 42 -3.44 -4.03 17.70
C SER A 42 -4.46 -4.09 16.57
N TYR A 43 -4.79 -2.92 16.01
CA TYR A 43 -5.69 -2.79 14.87
C TYR A 43 -4.87 -2.45 13.64
N LEU A 44 -5.16 -3.14 12.53
CA LEU A 44 -4.51 -2.93 11.25
C LEU A 44 -5.55 -2.77 10.14
N ALA A 45 -5.27 -1.87 9.21
CA ALA A 45 -6.07 -1.66 8.01
C ALA A 45 -5.19 -1.47 6.77
N VAL A 46 -5.56 -2.10 5.66
CA VAL A 46 -4.99 -1.81 4.34
C VAL A 46 -6.02 -0.97 3.60
N GLY A 47 -5.80 0.34 3.63
CA GLY A 47 -6.72 1.31 3.04
C GLY A 47 -8.00 1.52 3.84
N ARG A 48 -8.94 2.17 3.19
CA ARG A 48 -10.34 2.36 3.59
C ARG A 48 -11.22 1.95 2.42
N ASP A 49 -12.46 1.56 2.65
CA ASP A 49 -13.38 1.28 1.54
C ASP A 49 -13.40 2.45 0.54
N ASP A 50 -13.40 2.13 -0.75
CA ASP A 50 -13.23 3.03 -1.89
C ASP A 50 -11.90 3.80 -1.96
N TRP A 51 -10.96 3.55 -1.05
CA TRP A 51 -9.69 4.26 -0.93
C TRP A 51 -8.53 3.28 -0.67
N ALA A 52 -7.82 2.88 -1.72
CA ALA A 52 -6.68 1.99 -1.61
C ALA A 52 -5.40 2.75 -1.20
N PRO A 53 -4.45 2.12 -0.50
CA PRO A 53 -3.11 2.68 -0.36
C PRO A 53 -2.46 2.87 -1.73
N LEU A 54 -1.73 3.98 -1.90
CA LEU A 54 -0.97 4.25 -3.13
C LEU A 54 -0.06 3.08 -3.49
N ALA A 55 0.63 2.49 -2.50
CA ALA A 55 1.51 1.34 -2.72
C ALA A 55 0.77 0.13 -3.31
N VAL A 56 -0.44 -0.18 -2.82
CA VAL A 56 -1.28 -1.27 -3.33
C VAL A 56 -1.67 -0.99 -4.78
N ALA A 57 -2.07 0.24 -5.09
CA ALA A 57 -2.43 0.65 -6.44
C ALA A 57 -1.22 0.58 -7.39
N GLY A 58 -0.05 1.04 -6.94
CA GLY A 58 1.21 0.99 -7.68
C GLY A 58 1.64 -0.42 -8.05
N PHE A 59 1.63 -1.35 -7.08
CA PHE A 59 1.89 -2.77 -7.36
C PHE A 59 0.83 -3.43 -8.27
N SER A 60 -0.35 -2.83 -8.37
CA SER A 60 -1.46 -3.35 -9.17
C SER A 60 -1.60 -2.71 -10.55
N LEU A 61 -0.75 -1.71 -10.88
CA LEU A 61 -0.76 -1.03 -12.18
C LEU A 61 -0.47 -1.98 -13.34
N VAL A 62 0.48 -2.90 -13.12
CA VAL A 62 0.83 -3.94 -14.07
C VAL A 62 0.51 -5.32 -13.50
N SER A 63 -0.01 -6.19 -14.36
CA SER A 63 -0.32 -7.58 -13.99
C SER A 63 0.94 -8.48 -13.93
N GLN A 64 2.08 -7.92 -13.54
CA GLN A 64 3.32 -8.68 -13.40
C GLN A 64 3.27 -9.57 -12.15
N PRO A 65 3.56 -10.89 -12.25
CA PRO A 65 3.53 -11.79 -11.11
C PRO A 65 4.44 -11.35 -9.95
N GLN A 66 5.59 -10.77 -10.25
CA GLN A 66 6.55 -10.30 -9.24
C GLN A 66 6.00 -9.16 -8.38
N CYS A 67 5.32 -8.17 -8.97
CA CYS A 67 4.68 -7.09 -8.22
C CYS A 67 3.63 -7.63 -7.23
N ARG A 68 2.86 -8.64 -7.65
CA ARG A 68 1.88 -9.31 -6.78
C ARG A 68 2.56 -10.11 -5.66
N THR A 69 3.63 -10.83 -5.96
CA THR A 69 4.41 -11.56 -4.95
C THR A 69 4.96 -10.60 -3.90
N TRP A 70 5.58 -9.50 -4.33
CA TRP A 70 6.13 -8.50 -3.43
C TRP A 70 5.07 -7.82 -2.57
N LEU A 71 3.92 -7.46 -3.15
CA LEU A 71 2.80 -6.94 -2.39
C LEU A 71 2.34 -7.94 -1.31
N ASN A 72 2.23 -9.23 -1.65
CA ASN A 72 1.83 -10.26 -0.70
C ASN A 72 2.85 -10.45 0.43
N GLU A 73 4.14 -10.50 0.12
CA GLU A 73 5.20 -10.61 1.14
C GLU A 73 5.16 -9.43 2.10
N ASN A 74 4.99 -8.21 1.57
CA ASN A 74 4.92 -6.99 2.37
C ASN A 74 3.65 -6.88 3.20
N LEU A 75 2.51 -7.36 2.68
CA LEU A 75 1.27 -7.44 3.44
C LEU A 75 1.35 -8.48 4.56
N ARG A 76 1.94 -9.66 4.29
CA ARG A 76 2.08 -10.73 5.30
C ARG A 76 2.99 -10.30 6.44
N SER A 77 4.10 -9.63 6.15
CA SER A 77 5.03 -9.18 7.19
C SER A 77 4.44 -8.11 8.10
N ARG A 78 3.45 -7.33 7.61
CA ARG A 78 2.86 -6.19 8.32
C ARG A 78 1.50 -6.48 8.95
N VAL A 79 0.63 -7.16 8.22
CA VAL A 79 -0.81 -7.26 8.54
C VAL A 79 -1.14 -8.54 9.33
N TRP A 80 -0.17 -9.42 9.56
CA TRP A 80 -0.30 -10.67 10.35
C TRP A 80 -1.52 -11.53 9.97
N VAL A 81 -1.99 -11.41 8.74
CA VAL A 81 -3.09 -12.20 8.18
C VAL A 81 -2.56 -13.46 7.50
N GLY A 82 -3.36 -14.53 7.57
CA GLY A 82 -3.09 -15.77 6.85
C GLY A 82 -3.21 -15.61 5.33
N THR A 83 -2.61 -16.54 4.60
CA THR A 83 -2.65 -16.57 3.12
C THR A 83 -4.07 -16.54 2.57
N ASP A 84 -5.00 -17.30 3.16
CA ASP A 84 -6.38 -17.39 2.71
C ASP A 84 -7.12 -16.05 2.76
N ALA A 85 -6.85 -15.23 3.79
CA ALA A 85 -7.44 -13.90 3.93
C ALA A 85 -6.92 -12.94 2.86
N LEU A 86 -5.63 -13.01 2.54
CA LEU A 86 -5.03 -12.21 1.46
C LEU A 86 -5.55 -12.64 0.09
N GLU A 87 -5.67 -13.94 -0.16
CA GLU A 87 -6.22 -14.45 -1.42
C GLU A 87 -7.68 -14.03 -1.61
N SER A 88 -8.48 -14.11 -0.56
CA SER A 88 -9.87 -13.64 -0.55
C SER A 88 -9.96 -12.14 -0.83
N TRP A 89 -9.16 -11.33 -0.13
CA TRP A 89 -9.09 -9.88 -0.34
C TRP A 89 -8.65 -9.51 -1.77
N HIS A 90 -7.68 -10.22 -2.34
CA HIS A 90 -7.27 -10.06 -3.74
C HIS A 90 -8.40 -10.42 -4.71
N ALA A 91 -9.12 -11.51 -4.46
CA ALA A 91 -10.23 -11.93 -5.31
C ALA A 91 -11.35 -10.88 -5.34
N GLU A 92 -11.65 -10.27 -4.19
CA GLU A 92 -12.65 -9.20 -4.06
C GLU A 92 -12.23 -7.92 -4.79
N ASN A 93 -10.95 -7.55 -4.73
CA ASN A 93 -10.43 -6.32 -5.32
C ASN A 93 -9.94 -6.46 -6.78
N ARG A 94 -9.84 -7.69 -7.30
CA ARG A 94 -9.44 -7.98 -8.69
C ARG A 94 -10.12 -7.08 -9.74
N PRO A 95 -11.45 -6.90 -9.77
CA PRO A 95 -12.10 -6.06 -10.78
C PRO A 95 -11.73 -4.57 -10.63
N VAL A 96 -11.40 -4.12 -9.42
CA VAL A 96 -10.96 -2.74 -9.17
C VAL A 96 -9.54 -2.56 -9.70
N PHE A 97 -8.61 -3.45 -9.33
CA PHE A 97 -7.23 -3.42 -9.78
C PHE A 97 -7.10 -3.51 -11.30
N ALA A 98 -7.86 -4.39 -11.95
CA ALA A 98 -7.87 -4.50 -13.41
C ALA A 98 -8.29 -3.19 -14.10
N LYS A 99 -9.23 -2.43 -13.52
CA LYS A 99 -9.64 -1.13 -14.04
C LYS A 99 -8.59 -0.05 -13.87
N VAL A 100 -7.74 -0.13 -12.84
CA VAL A 100 -6.67 0.86 -12.61
C VAL A 100 -5.62 0.77 -13.71
N GLY A 101 -5.12 -0.44 -14.00
CA GLY A 101 -4.14 -0.66 -15.06
C GLY A 101 -4.69 -0.52 -16.48
N ALA A 102 -6.00 -0.71 -16.68
CA ALA A 102 -6.64 -0.59 -18.00
C ALA A 102 -7.10 0.84 -18.34
N ARG A 103 -6.92 1.82 -17.45
CA ARG A 103 -7.22 3.23 -17.79
C ARG A 103 -6.24 3.64 -18.89
N PRO A 104 -6.74 4.01 -20.09
CA PRO A 104 -5.86 4.43 -21.16
C PRO A 104 -5.01 5.60 -20.65
N ASP A 105 -3.76 5.65 -21.10
CA ASP A 105 -2.93 6.84 -21.02
C ASP A 105 -3.67 7.94 -21.78
N ARG A 106 -4.58 8.62 -21.09
CA ARG A 106 -5.29 9.76 -21.65
C ARG A 106 -4.19 10.70 -22.10
N GLN A 107 -4.21 11.08 -23.37
CA GLN A 107 -3.46 12.24 -23.85
C GLN A 107 -3.72 13.37 -22.85
N PHE A 108 -2.72 13.62 -22.02
CA PHE A 108 -2.80 14.61 -20.97
C PHE A 108 -2.98 15.95 -21.67
N VAL A 109 -4.18 16.52 -21.58
CA VAL A 109 -4.37 17.92 -21.93
C VAL A 109 -3.88 18.68 -20.73
N SER A 110 -2.64 19.16 -20.82
CA SER A 110 -2.02 19.99 -19.79
C SER A 110 -3.02 21.07 -19.35
N PRO A 111 -3.48 21.07 -18.08
CA PRO A 111 -4.03 22.28 -17.52
C PRO A 111 -2.83 23.19 -17.39
N MET A 112 -2.66 24.08 -18.37
CA MET A 112 -1.57 25.05 -18.53
C MET A 112 -1.42 26.03 -17.34
N ASN A 113 -2.04 25.74 -16.18
CA ASN A 113 -2.12 26.56 -14.98
C ASN A 113 -1.66 25.85 -13.69
N LEU A 114 -1.12 24.62 -13.76
CA LEU A 114 -0.49 23.96 -12.60
C LEU A 114 1.04 24.19 -12.55
N ALA A 115 1.49 25.32 -13.08
CA ALA A 115 2.79 25.89 -12.76
C ALA A 115 2.77 26.40 -11.31
N MET A 116 2.68 25.49 -10.35
CA MET A 116 3.28 25.75 -9.05
C MET A 116 4.77 25.66 -9.28
N ALA A 117 5.45 26.79 -9.13
CA ALA A 117 6.90 26.89 -9.13
C ALA A 117 7.47 26.04 -8.00
N THR A 118 7.64 24.75 -8.25
CA THR A 118 8.55 23.88 -7.51
C THR A 118 9.73 23.61 -8.42
N ASP A 119 10.95 23.73 -7.92
CA ASP A 119 12.23 23.46 -8.61
C ASP A 119 12.38 22.00 -9.12
N ILE A 120 11.31 21.22 -9.17
CA ILE A 120 11.34 19.77 -9.38
C ILE A 120 10.90 19.46 -10.81
N ARG A 121 11.81 19.69 -11.76
CA ARG A 121 11.67 19.33 -13.19
C ARG A 121 11.23 17.87 -13.43
N GLU A 122 11.49 16.99 -12.46
CA GLU A 122 11.13 15.57 -12.53
C GLU A 122 9.61 15.35 -12.47
N MET A 123 8.87 16.15 -11.66
CA MET A 123 7.42 15.99 -11.51
C MET A 123 6.66 16.33 -12.79
N ASP A 124 7.22 17.20 -13.62
CA ASP A 124 6.66 17.53 -14.94
C ASP A 124 6.74 16.34 -15.89
N GLN A 125 7.71 15.44 -15.71
CA GLN A 125 7.92 14.28 -16.58
C GLN A 125 7.03 13.08 -16.17
N VAL A 126 6.72 12.96 -14.88
CA VAL A 126 5.97 11.84 -14.32
C VAL A 126 4.64 11.55 -15.03
N PRO A 127 3.80 12.55 -15.39
CA PRO A 127 2.55 12.30 -16.12
C PRO A 127 2.73 11.56 -17.45
N PHE A 128 3.89 11.71 -18.09
CA PHE A 128 4.18 11.13 -19.41
C PHE A 128 4.67 9.68 -19.36
N LEU A 129 4.96 9.15 -18.17
CA LEU A 129 5.35 7.76 -18.01
C LEU A 129 4.18 6.82 -18.29
N GLU A 130 4.46 5.71 -18.96
CA GLU A 130 3.53 4.59 -19.10
C GLU A 130 3.24 3.95 -17.72
N ALA A 131 2.11 3.27 -17.59
CA ALA A 131 1.75 2.55 -16.36
C ALA A 131 2.80 1.50 -15.95
N SER A 132 3.43 0.86 -16.93
CA SER A 132 4.53 -0.10 -16.75
C SER A 132 5.76 0.56 -16.14
N GLU A 133 6.18 1.70 -16.68
CA GLU A 133 7.38 2.41 -16.27
C GLU A 133 7.28 2.93 -14.84
N ILE A 134 6.17 3.60 -14.49
CA ILE A 134 5.98 4.11 -13.13
C ILE A 134 5.86 2.98 -12.11
N ALA A 135 5.22 1.86 -12.50
CA ALA A 135 5.08 0.70 -11.63
C ALA A 135 6.41 0.00 -11.38
N GLU A 136 7.25 -0.13 -12.40
CA GLU A 136 8.60 -0.69 -12.29
C GLU A 136 9.48 0.19 -11.40
N LEU A 137 9.50 1.51 -11.64
CA LEU A 137 10.25 2.46 -10.81
C LEU A 137 9.81 2.39 -9.34
N PHE A 138 8.50 2.39 -9.10
CA PHE A 138 7.93 2.25 -7.76
C PHE A 138 8.34 0.92 -7.11
N ALA A 139 8.20 -0.20 -7.82
CA ALA A 139 8.51 -1.52 -7.29
C ALA A 139 10.00 -1.68 -6.96
N LEU A 140 10.89 -1.13 -7.80
CA LEU A 140 12.33 -1.10 -7.55
C LEU A 140 12.69 -0.27 -6.32
N ALA A 141 12.13 0.94 -6.19
CA ALA A 141 12.34 1.80 -5.03
C ALA A 141 11.83 1.14 -3.74
N TRP A 142 10.65 0.51 -3.81
CA TRP A 142 10.08 -0.27 -2.71
C TRP A 142 11.00 -1.41 -2.30
N GLN A 143 11.47 -2.22 -3.24
CA GLN A 143 12.36 -3.35 -2.95
C GLN A 143 13.65 -2.89 -2.30
N ARG A 144 14.27 -1.79 -2.76
CA ARG A 144 15.50 -1.26 -2.16
C ARG A 144 15.30 -0.74 -0.74
N ALA A 145 14.20 -0.05 -0.47
CA ALA A 145 13.89 0.50 0.85
C ALA A 145 13.37 -0.55 1.84
N ARG A 146 12.69 -1.58 1.34
CA ARG A 146 11.97 -2.57 2.16
C ARG A 146 12.49 -3.99 1.94
N VAL A 147 13.76 -4.15 1.55
CA VAL A 147 14.40 -5.47 1.35
C VAL A 147 14.03 -6.33 2.55
N ALA A 148 13.25 -7.39 2.31
CA ALA A 148 13.02 -8.41 3.30
C ALA A 148 14.36 -9.14 3.49
N SER A 149 15.20 -8.65 4.41
CA SER A 149 16.41 -9.36 4.78
C SER A 149 15.96 -10.72 5.35
N PRO A 150 16.35 -11.85 4.74
CA PRO A 150 16.04 -13.16 5.30
C PRO A 150 16.79 -13.40 6.62
N PHE A 151 17.75 -12.52 6.94
CA PHE A 151 18.52 -12.56 8.18
C PHE A 151 17.75 -11.82 9.27
N PHE A 152 17.05 -12.58 10.12
CA PHE A 152 16.34 -12.07 11.30
C PHE A 152 17.30 -11.29 12.19
N PHE A 153 17.10 -9.97 12.33
CA PHE A 153 17.91 -9.10 13.19
C PHE A 153 18.08 -9.65 14.62
N LEU A 154 17.01 -10.21 15.17
CA LEU A 154 16.98 -10.83 16.51
C LEU A 154 17.76 -12.16 16.61
N ALA A 155 18.10 -12.77 15.48
CA ALA A 155 18.90 -13.99 15.40
C ALA A 155 20.37 -13.71 15.02
N ASN A 156 20.73 -12.44 14.83
CA ASN A 156 22.08 -12.03 14.43
C ASN A 156 22.96 -11.67 15.64
N SER A 157 24.28 -11.70 15.47
CA SER A 157 25.24 -11.38 16.54
C SER A 157 25.28 -9.87 16.85
N ALA A 158 25.77 -9.50 18.04
CA ALA A 158 25.98 -8.10 18.41
C ALA A 158 26.90 -7.36 17.42
N GLN A 159 27.89 -8.05 16.84
CA GLN A 159 28.78 -7.49 15.81
C GLN A 159 28.03 -7.21 14.50
N TYR A 160 27.07 -8.05 14.13
CA TYR A 160 26.21 -7.81 12.98
C TYR A 160 25.33 -6.58 13.20
N ALA A 161 24.72 -6.45 14.38
CA ALA A 161 23.93 -5.26 14.73
C ALA A 161 24.79 -3.98 14.69
N ALA A 162 26.00 -4.00 15.26
CA ALA A 162 26.93 -2.87 15.21
C ALA A 162 27.35 -2.50 13.77
N LEU A 163 27.44 -3.49 12.87
CA LEU A 163 27.71 -3.23 11.46
C LEU A 163 26.50 -2.61 10.75
N LEU A 164 25.26 -3.02 11.07
CA LEU A 164 24.05 -2.38 10.54
C LEU A 164 23.97 -0.90 10.91
N ASP A 165 24.41 -0.55 12.11
CA ASP A 165 24.48 0.84 12.58
C ASP A 165 25.68 1.62 12.02
N HIS A 166 26.57 0.97 11.27
CA HIS A 166 27.71 1.62 10.65
C HIS A 166 27.23 2.67 9.63
N HIS A 167 27.86 3.85 9.64
CA HIS A 167 27.43 5.02 8.86
C HIS A 167 27.21 4.72 7.37
N ALA A 168 28.03 3.86 6.76
CA ALA A 168 27.87 3.49 5.35
C ALA A 168 26.55 2.74 5.07
N LEU A 169 26.16 1.80 5.94
CA LEU A 169 24.90 1.06 5.80
C LEU A 169 23.71 1.95 6.16
N ARG A 170 23.86 2.81 7.18
CA ARG A 170 22.86 3.82 7.53
C ARG A 170 22.58 4.78 6.38
N PHE A 171 23.62 5.34 5.74
CA PHE A 171 23.45 6.23 4.58
C PHE A 171 22.82 5.53 3.38
N ALA A 172 23.17 4.26 3.13
CA ALA A 172 22.51 3.48 2.09
C ALA A 172 21.02 3.28 2.40
N SER A 173 20.67 3.01 3.66
CA SER A 173 19.28 2.89 4.11
C SER A 173 18.52 4.21 3.93
N GLU A 174 19.07 5.33 4.40
CA GLU A 174 18.47 6.66 4.28
C GLU A 174 18.24 7.05 2.80
N ALA A 175 19.21 6.76 1.93
CA ALA A 175 19.08 7.01 0.49
C ALA A 175 17.98 6.16 -0.16
N ASN A 176 17.85 4.89 0.25
CA ASN A 176 16.80 4.01 -0.24
C ASN A 176 15.41 4.45 0.24
N GLU A 177 15.28 4.84 1.51
CA GLU A 177 14.04 5.39 2.06
C GLU A 177 13.63 6.67 1.33
N HIS A 178 14.58 7.58 1.10
CA HIS A 178 14.32 8.80 0.34
C HIS A 178 13.86 8.51 -1.10
N ALA A 179 14.49 7.55 -1.77
CA ALA A 179 14.07 7.13 -3.11
C ALA A 179 12.64 6.57 -3.12
N LEU A 180 12.25 5.80 -2.09
CA LEU A 180 10.88 5.32 -1.94
C LEU A 180 9.89 6.46 -1.70
N GLU A 181 10.21 7.43 -0.83
CA GLU A 181 9.39 8.62 -0.63
C GLU A 181 9.15 9.36 -1.95
N ARG A 182 10.21 9.54 -2.76
CA ARG A 182 10.08 10.15 -4.09
C ARG A 182 9.19 9.34 -5.03
N ALA A 183 9.37 8.03 -5.06
CA ALA A 183 8.57 7.15 -5.91
C ALA A 183 7.08 7.14 -5.53
N ILE A 184 6.75 7.24 -4.24
CA ILE A 184 5.36 7.38 -3.76
C ILE A 184 4.75 8.69 -4.26
N ASP A 185 5.50 9.79 -4.20
CA ASP A 185 5.02 11.07 -4.70
C ASP A 185 4.88 11.11 -6.22
N TRP A 186 5.80 10.48 -6.96
CA TRP A 186 5.65 10.29 -8.41
C TRP A 186 4.40 9.49 -8.73
N LEU A 187 4.16 8.39 -8.01
CA LEU A 187 2.97 7.57 -8.18
C LEU A 187 1.68 8.37 -7.91
N ALA A 188 1.65 9.19 -6.86
CA ALA A 188 0.55 10.11 -6.58
C ALA A 188 0.29 11.08 -7.74
N THR A 189 1.34 11.76 -8.22
CA THR A 189 1.26 12.68 -9.37
C THR A 189 0.75 11.97 -10.63
N TRP A 190 1.24 10.76 -10.91
CA TRP A 190 0.84 9.96 -12.06
C TRP A 190 -0.66 9.62 -12.04
N PHE A 191 -1.19 9.28 -10.86
CA PHE A 191 -2.62 9.00 -10.67
C PHE A 191 -3.49 10.26 -10.77
N GLU A 192 -3.06 11.36 -10.16
CA GLU A 192 -3.74 12.66 -10.25
C GLU A 192 -3.85 13.15 -11.70
N ALA A 193 -2.77 13.01 -12.49
CA ALA A 193 -2.76 13.35 -13.91
C ALA A 193 -3.79 12.54 -14.73
N ARG A 194 -4.20 11.37 -14.24
CA ARG A 194 -5.24 10.51 -14.82
C ARG A 194 -6.64 10.75 -14.23
N GLY A 195 -6.79 11.83 -13.46
CA GLY A 195 -8.05 12.28 -12.88
C GLY A 195 -8.52 11.43 -11.69
N LEU A 196 -7.62 10.72 -11.02
CA LEU A 196 -7.92 10.03 -9.77
C LEU A 196 -7.68 10.95 -8.59
N ALA A 197 -8.61 10.95 -7.62
CA ALA A 197 -8.42 11.69 -6.39
C ALA A 197 -7.40 10.96 -5.50
N VAL A 198 -6.38 11.69 -5.05
CA VAL A 198 -5.33 11.18 -4.16
C VAL A 198 -5.32 11.99 -2.87
N ASP A 199 -5.36 11.31 -1.72
CA ASP A 199 -5.08 11.90 -0.42
C ASP A 199 -3.59 11.68 -0.12
N ARG A 200 -2.76 12.67 -0.48
CA ARG A 200 -1.30 12.61 -0.28
C ARG A 200 -0.91 12.56 1.20
N LYS A 201 -1.72 13.10 2.11
CA LYS A 201 -1.42 13.07 3.55
C LYS A 201 -1.58 11.66 4.11
N ARG A 202 -2.63 10.97 3.66
CA ARG A 202 -2.90 9.58 4.08
C ARG A 202 -2.27 8.56 3.12
N LEU A 203 -1.67 8.96 2.00
CA LEU A 203 -1.18 8.08 0.94
C LEU A 203 -2.26 7.13 0.40
N LEU A 204 -3.46 7.65 0.19
CA LEU A 204 -4.61 6.91 -0.37
C LEU A 204 -4.96 7.41 -1.76
N ILE A 205 -5.52 6.52 -2.58
CA ILE A 205 -6.12 6.83 -3.86
C ILE A 205 -7.57 6.35 -3.90
N ASN A 206 -8.46 7.21 -4.38
CA ASN A 206 -9.87 6.88 -4.55
C ASN A 206 -10.05 5.87 -5.69
N LEU A 207 -10.39 4.64 -5.33
CA LEU A 207 -10.69 3.54 -6.22
C LEU A 207 -12.08 3.00 -5.87
N PRO A 208 -13.16 3.54 -6.48
CA PRO A 208 -14.51 3.12 -6.18
C PRO A 208 -14.70 1.60 -6.34
N GLY A 209 -15.28 0.98 -5.32
CA GLY A 209 -15.45 -0.48 -5.20
C GLY A 209 -14.31 -1.19 -4.48
N TYR A 210 -13.22 -0.50 -4.12
CA TYR A 210 -12.14 -1.08 -3.32
C TYR A 210 -12.66 -1.50 -1.95
N ARG A 211 -12.31 -2.71 -1.52
CA ARG A 211 -12.62 -3.28 -0.22
C ARG A 211 -11.36 -3.31 0.63
N ALA A 212 -11.36 -2.57 1.74
CA ALA A 212 -10.23 -2.55 2.63
C ALA A 212 -10.08 -3.88 3.39
N LEU A 213 -8.83 -4.22 3.70
CA LEU A 213 -8.50 -5.37 4.55
C LEU A 213 -8.40 -4.87 5.99
N PHE A 214 -9.24 -5.37 6.89
CA PHE A 214 -9.16 -5.05 8.32
C PHE A 214 -8.70 -6.26 9.11
N HIS A 215 -7.80 -6.04 10.07
CA HIS A 215 -7.36 -7.07 11.00
C HIS A 215 -7.26 -6.50 12.41
N ARG A 216 -7.61 -7.33 13.40
CA ARG A 216 -7.47 -7.03 14.82
C ARG A 216 -6.81 -8.23 15.47
N ALA A 217 -5.71 -7.99 16.16
CA ALA A 217 -4.98 -8.97 16.95
C ALA A 217 -4.89 -8.50 18.40
N PRO A 218 -4.78 -9.41 19.39
CA PRO A 218 -4.34 -9.04 20.72
C PRO A 218 -3.01 -8.27 20.65
N ALA A 219 -2.84 -7.25 21.49
CA ALA A 219 -1.58 -6.54 21.60
C ALA A 219 -0.46 -7.52 21.99
N PRO A 220 0.73 -7.47 21.37
CA PRO A 220 1.88 -8.21 21.87
C PRO A 220 2.21 -7.73 23.29
N LEU A 221 2.38 -8.69 24.21
CA LEU A 221 2.79 -8.45 25.61
C LEU A 221 4.13 -7.70 25.70
#